data_AF-A0A8K0CZK6-F1
#
_entry.id   AF-A0A8K0CZK6-F1
#
_cell.length_a   1.000
_cell.length_b   1.000
_cell.length_c   1.000
_cell.angle_alpha   90.00
_cell.angle_beta   90.00
_cell.angle_gamma   90.00
#
_symmetry.space_group_name_H-M   'P 1'
#
loop_
_entity.id
_entity.type
_entity.pdbx_description
1 polymer ?
#
loop_
_entity_poly.entity_id
_entity_poly.type
_entity_poly.pdbx_seq_one_letter_code
_entity_poly.pdbx_strand_id
1 'polypeptide(L)'
;MYNRKMHPKRQFFYFIFLFLLCNNVLDGQCQRKKPKDMSRTKCVAGRRFFARIDQMPRLAHLFSKKTLMQPYVYPWIAKIVVVYAGRPITCTGTLINDRYLLTAQHCVSAPVEAQHITVSLGFEDDAVPNQSLETVSPNYLQTEVLQIVLHPNYDSTNVQTASNDLALLQIRPVEYTKTIYPIQLPTIVDKYFDLSNVIAESVGWQHSIYSNSNRGYSTSNTFHKKSVQIMSNEKCSNFNVYYKHAVNPEVLCTINVGEINDGPCYGDNGSPLMVENHKRIYNVTILVGILSWSAPKNKPCIWYGTPVVFVRIDNKLPWILDNTKDALYCRY
;
A
#
# COMPACT_ATOMS: atom_id res chain seq x y z
N MET A 1 -28.85 1.84 -42.61
CA MET A 1 -29.06 0.39 -42.34
C MET A 1 -27.99 -0.02 -41.35
N TYR A 2 -28.26 -0.29 -40.06
CA TYR A 2 -29.04 -1.41 -39.58
C TYR A 2 -29.68 -1.03 -38.23
N ASN A 3 -30.95 -0.67 -38.26
CA ASN A 3 -31.77 -0.44 -37.08
C ASN A 3 -32.17 -1.82 -36.53
N ARG A 4 -31.27 -2.47 -35.79
CA ARG A 4 -31.55 -3.76 -35.15
C ARG A 4 -32.39 -3.48 -33.91
N LYS A 5 -33.71 -3.38 -34.08
CA LYS A 5 -34.68 -3.48 -32.98
C LYS A 5 -34.30 -4.71 -32.16
N MET A 6 -33.82 -4.49 -30.94
CA MET A 6 -33.51 -5.59 -30.03
C MET A 6 -34.77 -6.43 -29.84
N HIS A 7 -34.60 -7.75 -29.91
CA HIS A 7 -35.67 -8.71 -29.69
C HIS A 7 -36.35 -8.42 -28.33
N PRO A 8 -37.68 -8.43 -28.21
CA PRO A 8 -38.40 -8.01 -27.00
C PRO A 8 -37.98 -8.76 -25.72
N LYS A 9 -37.57 -10.04 -25.86
CA LYS A 9 -36.99 -10.81 -24.75
C LYS A 9 -35.62 -10.27 -24.29
N ARG A 10 -34.78 -9.76 -25.18
CA ARG A 10 -33.48 -9.15 -24.84
C ARG A 10 -33.62 -7.76 -24.21
N GLN A 11 -34.63 -6.98 -24.61
CA GLN A 11 -34.97 -5.73 -23.92
C GLN A 11 -35.44 -5.99 -22.48
N PHE A 12 -36.27 -7.02 -22.27
CA PHE A 12 -36.76 -7.40 -20.94
C PHE A 12 -35.62 -7.84 -20.01
N PHE A 13 -34.67 -8.65 -20.48
CA PHE A 13 -33.48 -9.02 -19.70
C PHE A 13 -32.53 -7.84 -19.44
N TYR A 14 -32.36 -6.92 -20.40
CA TYR A 14 -31.53 -5.72 -20.21
C TYR A 14 -32.12 -4.76 -19.17
N PHE A 15 -33.45 -4.58 -19.16
CA PHE A 15 -34.16 -3.77 -18.16
C PHE A 15 -34.12 -4.40 -16.76
N ILE A 16 -34.28 -5.73 -16.64
CA ILE A 16 -34.13 -6.44 -15.36
C ILE A 16 -32.68 -6.39 -14.85
N PHE A 17 -31.69 -6.47 -15.76
CA PHE A 17 -30.27 -6.37 -15.41
C PHE A 17 -29.88 -4.96 -14.92
N LEU A 18 -30.51 -3.91 -15.46
CA LEU A 18 -30.39 -2.53 -14.97
C LEU A 18 -31.09 -2.33 -13.61
N PHE A 19 -32.26 -2.93 -13.40
CA PHE A 19 -32.99 -2.86 -12.12
C PHE A 19 -32.29 -3.59 -10.98
N LEU A 20 -31.54 -4.66 -11.26
CA LEU A 20 -30.77 -5.41 -10.26
C LEU A 20 -29.43 -4.75 -9.88
N LEU A 21 -28.92 -3.82 -10.71
CA LEU A 21 -27.63 -3.15 -10.50
C LEU A 21 -27.75 -1.69 -10.04
N CYS A 22 -28.94 -1.08 -10.19
CA CYS A 22 -29.16 0.34 -9.94
C CYS A 22 -30.41 0.52 -9.07
N ASN A 23 -30.33 1.32 -8.01
CA ASN A 23 -31.48 1.60 -7.15
C ASN A 23 -32.54 2.48 -7.85
N ASN A 24 -32.16 3.20 -8.92
CA ASN A 24 -33.04 3.97 -9.80
C ASN A 24 -32.41 4.04 -11.20
N VAL A 25 -33.26 3.99 -12.22
CA VAL A 25 -32.89 4.16 -13.63
C VAL A 25 -33.70 5.36 -14.16
N LEU A 26 -33.00 6.44 -14.52
CA LEU A 26 -33.57 7.60 -15.24
C LEU A 26 -32.84 7.66 -16.59
N ASP A 27 -33.59 7.73 -17.69
CA ASP A 27 -33.09 7.80 -19.07
C ASP A 27 -32.00 6.79 -19.45
N GLY A 28 -32.14 5.54 -18.98
CA GLY A 28 -31.25 4.44 -19.38
C GLY A 28 -29.82 4.52 -18.84
N GLN A 29 -29.52 5.46 -17.93
CA GLN A 29 -28.25 5.53 -17.23
C GLN A 29 -28.35 5.02 -15.79
N CYS A 30 -27.39 4.18 -15.40
CA CYS A 30 -27.31 3.63 -14.04
C CYS A 30 -26.76 4.67 -13.07
N GLN A 31 -27.60 5.20 -12.19
CA GLN A 31 -27.11 6.00 -11.07
C GLN A 31 -26.63 5.07 -9.95
N ARG A 32 -25.35 4.71 -9.98
CA ARG A 32 -24.67 4.12 -8.81
C ARG A 32 -24.72 5.14 -7.69
N LYS A 33 -25.19 4.76 -6.49
CA LYS A 33 -24.99 5.60 -5.30
C LYS A 33 -23.49 5.87 -5.20
N LYS A 34 -23.08 7.15 -5.15
CA LYS A 34 -21.74 7.50 -4.69
C LYS A 34 -21.49 6.71 -3.39
N PRO A 35 -20.35 6.00 -3.25
CA PRO A 35 -20.02 5.37 -1.99
C PRO A 35 -20.19 6.41 -0.88
N LYS A 36 -20.86 6.05 0.22
CA LYS A 36 -21.04 6.98 1.33
C LYS A 36 -19.67 7.39 1.82
N ASP A 37 -19.36 8.67 1.69
CA ASP A 37 -18.15 9.27 2.27
C ASP A 37 -18.14 8.97 3.77
N MET A 38 -17.01 8.45 4.25
CA MET A 38 -16.85 8.17 5.66
C MET A 38 -16.38 9.42 6.38
N SER A 39 -16.97 9.69 7.55
CA SER A 39 -16.59 10.84 8.36
C SER A 39 -15.11 10.77 8.75
N ARG A 40 -14.36 11.82 8.41
CA ARG A 40 -12.95 12.00 8.81
C ARG A 40 -12.76 12.21 10.31
N THR A 41 -13.82 12.56 11.05
CA THR A 41 -13.79 12.84 12.50
C THR A 41 -14.40 11.71 13.36
N LYS A 42 -15.10 10.75 12.73
CA LYS A 42 -15.68 9.55 13.36
C LYS A 42 -15.21 8.27 12.66
N CYS A 43 -13.90 8.16 12.43
CA CYS A 43 -13.25 7.00 11.84
C CYS A 43 -12.36 6.25 12.86
N VAL A 44 -12.03 4.99 12.57
CA VAL A 44 -11.16 4.12 13.38
C VAL A 44 -10.03 3.65 12.47
N ALA A 45 -8.80 4.10 12.70
CA ALA A 45 -7.67 3.79 11.81
C ALA A 45 -7.38 2.28 11.71
N GLY A 46 -6.73 1.84 10.63
CA GLY A 46 -6.25 0.46 10.49
C GLY A 46 -7.35 -0.58 10.22
N ARG A 47 -8.58 -0.13 9.98
CA ARG A 47 -9.70 -1.02 9.64
C ARG A 47 -9.58 -1.52 8.20
N ARG A 48 -9.66 -2.84 8.02
CA ARG A 48 -9.86 -3.47 6.70
C ARG A 48 -11.35 -3.57 6.38
N PHE A 49 -11.70 -3.35 5.12
CA PHE A 49 -13.07 -3.44 4.64
C PHE A 49 -13.24 -4.64 3.74
N PHE A 50 -13.93 -5.65 4.24
CA PHE A 50 -14.24 -6.83 3.45
C PHE A 50 -15.46 -6.58 2.56
N ALA A 51 -15.27 -6.71 1.24
CA ALA A 51 -16.37 -6.66 0.29
C ALA A 51 -17.27 -7.89 0.44
N ARG A 52 -18.58 -7.67 0.33
CA ARG A 52 -19.62 -8.70 0.38
C ARG A 52 -19.90 -9.11 -1.08
N ILE A 53 -19.77 -10.40 -1.43
CA ILE A 53 -19.81 -10.92 -2.83
C ILE A 53 -21.07 -10.48 -3.60
N ASP A 54 -22.18 -10.35 -2.88
CA ASP A 54 -23.49 -9.87 -3.35
C ASP A 54 -23.46 -8.45 -3.94
N GLN A 55 -22.43 -7.67 -3.67
CA GLN A 55 -22.25 -6.32 -4.22
C GLN A 55 -21.40 -6.28 -5.52
N MET A 56 -20.95 -7.44 -6.04
CA MET A 56 -20.11 -7.54 -7.24
C MET A 56 -20.65 -8.55 -8.28
N PRO A 57 -21.80 -8.28 -8.92
CA PRO A 57 -22.53 -9.28 -9.72
C PRO A 57 -21.79 -9.77 -10.96
N ARG A 58 -20.83 -8.98 -11.48
CA ARG A 58 -20.01 -9.33 -12.65
C ARG A 58 -18.90 -10.35 -12.37
N LEU A 59 -18.65 -10.70 -11.11
CA LEU A 59 -17.59 -11.65 -10.74
C LEU A 59 -18.16 -12.96 -10.17
N ALA A 60 -19.46 -13.01 -9.89
CA ALA A 60 -20.14 -14.17 -9.29
C ALA A 60 -20.02 -15.46 -10.13
N HIS A 61 -19.84 -15.35 -11.44
CA HIS A 61 -19.74 -16.49 -12.36
C HIS A 61 -18.32 -17.10 -12.46
N LEU A 62 -17.29 -16.43 -11.93
CA LEU A 62 -15.90 -16.89 -11.97
C LEU A 62 -15.51 -17.76 -10.77
N PHE A 63 -16.33 -17.81 -9.71
CA PHE A 63 -16.00 -18.51 -8.47
C PHE A 63 -16.98 -19.67 -8.20
N SER A 64 -16.67 -20.86 -8.72
CA SER A 64 -17.45 -22.10 -8.49
C SER A 64 -17.22 -22.73 -7.11
N LYS A 65 -16.30 -22.19 -6.32
CA LYS A 65 -16.02 -22.61 -4.94
C LYS A 65 -16.19 -21.40 -4.04
N LYS A 66 -16.87 -21.58 -2.90
CA LYS A 66 -17.15 -20.58 -1.85
C LYS A 66 -15.88 -20.06 -1.13
N THR A 67 -14.89 -19.58 -1.87
CA THR A 67 -13.69 -18.94 -1.31
C THR A 67 -13.59 -17.54 -1.91
N LEU A 68 -13.78 -16.56 -1.03
CA LEU A 68 -13.85 -15.12 -1.29
C LEU A 68 -12.52 -14.59 -1.84
N MET A 69 -12.52 -13.96 -3.01
CA MET A 69 -11.42 -13.10 -3.46
C MET A 69 -11.90 -11.65 -3.38
N GLN A 70 -11.31 -10.88 -2.47
CA GLN A 70 -11.63 -9.48 -2.20
C GLN A 70 -10.65 -8.61 -2.98
N PRO A 71 -11.11 -7.63 -3.79
CA PRO A 71 -10.18 -6.83 -4.59
C PRO A 71 -9.45 -5.73 -3.80
N TYR A 72 -9.77 -5.48 -2.52
CA TYR A 72 -9.13 -4.40 -1.74
C TYR A 72 -8.94 -4.80 -0.27
N VAL A 73 -7.76 -5.31 0.06
CA VAL A 73 -7.37 -5.71 1.41
C VAL A 73 -6.65 -4.58 2.15
N TYR A 74 -6.06 -3.60 1.45
CA TYR A 74 -5.11 -2.63 2.01
C TYR A 74 -5.45 -1.16 1.62
N PRO A 75 -6.47 -0.54 2.22
CA PRO A 75 -6.99 0.78 1.80
C PRO A 75 -6.06 1.97 2.07
N TRP A 76 -4.95 1.76 2.78
CA TRP A 76 -3.93 2.77 3.07
C TRP A 76 -2.78 2.75 2.07
N ILE A 77 -2.70 1.73 1.21
CA ILE A 77 -1.53 1.55 0.35
C ILE A 77 -1.56 2.53 -0.82
N ALA A 78 -0.41 3.12 -1.13
CA ALA A 78 -0.25 4.09 -2.20
C ALA A 78 0.91 3.70 -3.11
N LYS A 79 0.69 3.82 -4.42
CA LYS A 79 1.76 3.70 -5.40
C LYS A 79 2.37 5.09 -5.60
N ILE A 80 3.68 5.20 -5.39
CA ILE A 80 4.43 6.44 -5.58
C ILE A 80 5.27 6.25 -6.84
N VAL A 81 5.09 7.14 -7.82
CA VAL A 81 5.92 7.19 -9.02
C VAL A 81 6.71 8.49 -8.99
N VAL A 82 8.03 8.36 -8.98
CA VAL A 82 8.98 9.47 -9.00
C VAL A 82 9.66 9.50 -10.36
N VAL A 83 9.57 10.62 -11.07
CA VAL A 83 10.23 10.79 -12.38
C VAL A 83 11.50 11.61 -12.19
N TYR A 84 12.65 10.97 -12.29
CA TYR A 84 13.95 11.62 -12.19
C TYR A 84 14.75 11.43 -13.49
N ALA A 85 15.22 12.53 -14.08
CA ALA A 85 15.95 12.51 -15.36
C ALA A 85 15.24 11.68 -16.47
N GLY A 86 13.91 11.77 -16.53
CA GLY A 86 13.07 11.04 -17.49
C GLY A 86 12.88 9.54 -17.18
N ARG A 87 13.41 9.04 -16.06
CA ARG A 87 13.25 7.64 -15.63
C ARG A 87 12.26 7.54 -14.48
N PRO A 88 11.13 6.81 -14.64
CA PRO A 88 10.21 6.57 -13.55
C PRO A 88 10.77 5.52 -12.60
N ILE A 89 10.77 5.83 -11.30
CA ILE A 89 11.04 4.91 -10.20
C ILE A 89 9.74 4.73 -9.45
N THR A 90 9.40 3.48 -9.14
CA THR A 90 8.24 3.17 -8.31
C THR A 90 8.72 2.90 -6.88
N CYS A 91 7.98 3.46 -5.93
CA CYS A 91 8.04 3.13 -4.51
C CYS A 91 6.62 2.93 -3.99
N THR A 92 6.51 2.45 -2.76
CA THR A 92 5.26 2.27 -2.06
C THR A 92 5.16 3.29 -0.93
N GLY A 93 3.95 3.75 -0.64
CA GLY A 93 3.65 4.65 0.45
C GLY A 93 2.43 4.19 1.24
N THR A 94 2.25 4.75 2.43
CA THR A 94 1.17 4.35 3.35
C THR A 94 0.46 5.57 3.90
N LEU A 95 -0.85 5.67 3.68
CA LEU A 95 -1.70 6.75 4.16
C LEU A 95 -1.90 6.62 5.68
N ILE A 96 -1.51 7.65 6.43
CA ILE A 96 -1.57 7.65 7.90
C ILE A 96 -2.64 8.58 8.49
N ASN A 97 -3.15 9.50 7.68
CA ASN A 97 -4.23 10.43 8.02
C ASN A 97 -4.92 10.89 6.72
N ASP A 98 -5.65 12.00 6.71
CA ASP A 98 -6.38 12.45 5.52
C ASP A 98 -5.52 13.08 4.42
N ARG A 99 -4.22 13.37 4.66
CA ARG A 99 -3.39 14.09 3.68
C ARG A 99 -1.89 13.75 3.69
N TYR A 100 -1.43 12.86 4.56
CA TYR A 100 -0.03 12.46 4.65
C TYR A 100 0.17 10.98 4.40
N LEU A 101 1.21 10.70 3.63
CA LEU A 101 1.72 9.36 3.38
C LEU A 101 3.12 9.22 3.99
N LEU A 102 3.40 8.08 4.60
CA LEU A 102 4.76 7.67 4.91
C LEU A 102 5.35 6.86 3.77
N THR A 103 6.64 7.07 3.50
CA THR A 103 7.44 6.27 2.56
C THR A 103 8.92 6.31 2.99
N ALA A 104 9.79 5.60 2.27
CA ALA A 104 11.23 5.69 2.49
C ALA A 104 11.78 7.01 1.95
N GLN A 105 12.67 7.65 2.69
CA GLN A 105 13.26 8.92 2.28
C GLN A 105 14.11 8.77 1.01
N HIS A 106 14.84 7.66 0.85
CA HIS A 106 15.66 7.45 -0.34
C HIS A 106 14.84 7.40 -1.65
N CYS A 107 13.53 7.14 -1.59
CA CYS A 107 12.65 7.21 -2.75
C CYS A 107 12.45 8.63 -3.27
N VAL A 108 12.53 9.63 -2.38
CA VAL A 108 12.09 11.02 -2.63
C VAL A 108 13.14 12.05 -2.23
N SER A 109 14.38 11.61 -2.00
CA SER A 109 15.51 12.48 -1.67
C SER A 109 15.97 13.29 -2.88
N ALA A 110 16.64 14.42 -2.63
CA ALA A 110 17.22 15.27 -3.66
C ALA A 110 18.01 14.45 -4.70
N PRO A 111 17.87 14.76 -6.01
CA PRO A 111 17.31 15.99 -6.57
C PRO A 111 15.79 15.95 -6.85
N VAL A 112 15.06 15.02 -6.25
CA VAL A 112 13.61 14.91 -6.42
C VAL A 112 12.90 16.11 -5.79
N GLU A 113 11.88 16.62 -6.47
CA GLU A 113 11.01 17.71 -6.02
C GLU A 113 9.56 17.22 -6.05
N ALA A 114 8.65 17.91 -5.34
CA ALA A 114 7.26 17.48 -5.23
C ALA A 114 6.56 17.28 -6.58
N GLN A 115 6.85 18.15 -7.56
CA GLN A 115 6.32 18.08 -8.93
C GLN A 115 6.77 16.85 -9.73
N HIS A 116 7.84 16.18 -9.30
CA HIS A 116 8.32 14.95 -9.91
C HIS A 116 7.60 13.70 -9.39
N ILE A 117 6.69 13.86 -8.43
CA ILE A 117 6.07 12.74 -7.71
C ILE A 117 4.56 12.70 -7.96
N THR A 118 4.10 11.55 -8.42
CA THR A 118 2.68 11.22 -8.52
C THR A 118 2.34 10.13 -7.50
N VAL A 119 1.26 10.33 -6.74
CA VAL A 119 0.70 9.35 -5.82
C VAL A 119 -0.60 8.81 -6.38
N SER A 120 -0.76 7.49 -6.39
CA SER A 120 -2.03 6.82 -6.70
C SER A 120 -2.53 6.00 -5.51
N LEU A 121 -3.81 6.16 -5.17
CA LEU A 121 -4.53 5.53 -4.05
C LEU A 121 -5.80 4.82 -4.55
N GLY A 122 -6.36 3.95 -3.72
CA GLY A 122 -7.72 3.42 -3.95
C GLY A 122 -7.81 2.24 -4.92
N PHE A 123 -6.68 1.58 -5.22
CA PHE A 123 -6.60 0.45 -6.13
C PHE A 123 -5.57 -0.59 -5.66
N GLU A 124 -5.84 -1.84 -6.00
CA GLU A 124 -4.88 -2.94 -6.08
C GLU A 124 -4.91 -3.35 -7.56
N ASP A 125 -3.79 -3.75 -8.17
CA ASP A 125 -3.76 -3.97 -9.63
C ASP A 125 -4.72 -5.09 -10.05
N ASP A 126 -5.90 -4.71 -10.54
CA ASP A 126 -6.76 -5.59 -11.32
C ASP A 126 -6.27 -5.51 -12.77
N ALA A 127 -5.40 -6.45 -13.15
CA ALA A 127 -5.02 -6.63 -14.54
C ALA A 127 -6.23 -7.11 -15.36
N VAL A 128 -7.13 -6.17 -15.68
CA VAL A 128 -8.16 -6.35 -16.70
C VAL A 128 -7.61 -5.71 -17.98
N PRO A 129 -7.17 -6.51 -18.96
CA PRO A 129 -6.67 -5.97 -20.22
C PRO A 129 -7.70 -5.02 -20.84
N ASN A 130 -7.24 -3.86 -21.29
CA ASN A 130 -8.03 -2.84 -22.00
C ASN A 130 -9.09 -2.10 -21.17
N GLN A 131 -8.95 -2.03 -19.83
CA GLN A 131 -9.77 -1.14 -18.99
C GLN A 131 -8.89 -0.19 -18.18
N SER A 132 -9.32 1.07 -18.04
CA SER A 132 -8.61 2.03 -17.18
C SER A 132 -8.86 1.71 -15.71
N LEU A 133 -7.89 2.04 -14.84
CA LEU A 133 -8.03 1.89 -13.38
C LEU A 133 -9.25 2.64 -12.84
N GLU A 134 -9.56 3.81 -13.38
CA GLU A 134 -10.78 4.57 -13.06
C GLU A 134 -12.08 3.79 -13.34
N THR A 135 -12.05 2.90 -14.33
CA THR A 135 -13.22 2.08 -14.69
C THR A 135 -13.41 0.91 -13.72
N VAL A 136 -12.31 0.29 -13.28
CA VAL A 136 -12.34 -0.91 -12.42
C VAL A 136 -12.32 -0.58 -10.93
N SER A 137 -11.70 0.54 -10.55
CA SER A 137 -11.54 1.02 -9.17
C SER A 137 -12.26 2.36 -8.99
N PRO A 138 -13.52 2.38 -8.54
CA PRO A 138 -14.37 3.58 -8.53
C PRO A 138 -13.91 4.69 -7.57
N ASN A 139 -12.98 4.40 -6.64
CA ASN A 139 -12.35 5.43 -5.81
C ASN A 139 -10.85 5.55 -6.12
N TYR A 140 -10.39 5.13 -7.31
CA TYR A 140 -9.03 5.40 -7.75
C TYR A 140 -8.80 6.92 -7.70
N LEU A 141 -7.70 7.29 -7.04
CA LEU A 141 -7.31 8.68 -6.91
C LEU A 141 -5.85 8.81 -7.29
N GLN A 142 -5.58 9.56 -8.34
CA GLN A 142 -4.24 10.06 -8.64
C GLN A 142 -4.15 11.50 -8.15
N THR A 143 -3.08 11.81 -7.42
CA THR A 143 -2.87 13.14 -6.83
C THR A 143 -1.40 13.51 -6.82
N GLU A 144 -1.13 14.81 -6.83
CA GLU A 144 0.21 15.39 -6.77
C GLU A 144 0.65 15.56 -5.32
N VAL A 145 1.97 15.59 -5.12
CA VAL A 145 2.58 15.95 -3.85
C VAL A 145 2.66 17.47 -3.74
N LEU A 146 2.22 18.02 -2.61
CA LEU A 146 2.31 19.44 -2.27
C LEU A 146 3.61 19.77 -1.54
N GLN A 147 4.06 18.86 -0.66
CA GLN A 147 5.26 19.03 0.13
C GLN A 147 5.91 17.68 0.42
N ILE A 148 7.25 17.65 0.35
CA ILE A 148 8.07 16.54 0.83
C ILE A 148 8.69 16.97 2.17
N VAL A 149 8.50 16.18 3.22
CA VAL A 149 9.17 16.38 4.51
C VAL A 149 10.15 15.23 4.73
N LEU A 150 11.43 15.55 4.65
CA LEU A 150 12.52 14.61 4.85
C LEU A 150 12.88 14.52 6.34
N HIS A 151 13.20 13.32 6.83
CA HIS A 151 13.73 13.19 8.17
C HIS A 151 15.15 13.77 8.24
N PRO A 152 15.45 14.70 9.18
CA PRO A 152 16.68 15.49 9.15
C PRO A 152 17.95 14.66 9.38
N ASN A 153 17.82 13.50 10.04
CA ASN A 153 18.94 12.65 10.43
C ASN A 153 19.19 11.47 9.46
N TYR A 154 18.62 11.50 8.25
CA TYR A 154 18.91 10.50 7.22
C TYR A 154 19.99 10.96 6.26
N ASP A 155 20.97 10.09 6.03
CA ASP A 155 22.03 10.25 5.04
C ASP A 155 22.18 8.95 4.26
N SER A 156 21.85 8.99 2.96
CA SER A 156 21.90 7.83 2.07
C SER A 156 23.30 7.23 1.91
N THR A 157 24.34 8.01 2.23
CA THR A 157 25.75 7.57 2.20
C THR A 157 26.20 6.89 3.50
N ASN A 158 25.45 7.05 4.59
CA ASN A 158 25.76 6.50 5.90
C ASN A 158 24.74 5.46 6.35
N VAL A 159 25.12 4.18 6.29
CA VAL A 159 24.25 3.05 6.65
C VAL A 159 23.75 3.09 8.10
N GLN A 160 24.46 3.75 9.03
CA GLN A 160 24.05 3.88 10.42
C GLN A 160 22.79 4.74 10.57
N THR A 161 22.53 5.61 9.60
CA THR A 161 21.35 6.47 9.56
C THR A 161 20.13 5.81 8.92
N ALA A 162 20.21 4.54 8.51
CA ALA A 162 19.09 3.84 7.89
C ALA A 162 17.83 3.77 8.77
N SER A 163 18.01 3.86 10.10
CA SER A 163 16.92 4.04 11.06
C SER A 163 16.09 5.32 10.87
N ASN A 164 16.58 6.26 10.07
CA ASN A 164 15.93 7.53 9.76
C ASN A 164 15.42 7.62 8.31
N ASP A 165 15.49 6.53 7.53
CA ASP A 165 15.07 6.49 6.12
C ASP A 165 13.54 6.58 5.97
N LEU A 166 13.00 7.75 6.27
CA LEU A 166 11.58 8.00 6.42
C LEU A 166 11.26 9.40 5.90
N ALA A 167 10.23 9.50 5.06
CA ALA A 167 9.72 10.78 4.59
C ALA A 167 8.20 10.83 4.68
N LEU A 168 7.68 12.04 4.81
CA LEU A 168 6.26 12.34 4.66
C LEU A 168 6.03 13.01 3.30
N LEU A 169 4.99 12.57 2.61
CA LEU A 169 4.46 13.26 1.44
C LEU A 169 3.10 13.85 1.79
N GLN A 170 3.00 15.18 1.75
CA GLN A 170 1.73 15.87 1.90
C GLN A 170 1.03 15.94 0.54
N ILE A 171 -0.22 15.50 0.50
CA ILE A 171 -1.10 15.55 -0.68
C ILE A 171 -2.32 16.40 -0.38
N ARG A 172 -3.15 16.68 -1.39
CA ARG A 172 -4.48 17.23 -1.15
C ARG A 172 -5.30 16.28 -0.26
N PRO A 173 -6.13 16.80 0.67
CA PRO A 173 -6.90 15.95 1.58
C PRO A 173 -7.84 15.01 0.84
N VAL A 174 -7.76 13.73 1.18
CA VAL A 174 -8.57 12.68 0.55
C VAL A 174 -9.86 12.44 1.31
N GLU A 175 -10.93 12.08 0.59
CA GLU A 175 -12.13 11.56 1.24
C GLU A 175 -11.93 10.08 1.57
N TYR A 176 -12.40 9.70 2.76
CA TYR A 176 -12.31 8.32 3.21
C TYR A 176 -13.38 7.46 2.55
N THR A 177 -12.93 6.40 1.91
CA THR A 177 -13.77 5.38 1.25
C THR A 177 -13.33 4.00 1.73
N LYS A 178 -14.03 2.94 1.29
CA LYS A 178 -13.62 1.57 1.65
C LYS A 178 -12.24 1.17 1.08
N THR A 179 -11.75 1.91 0.08
CA THR A 179 -10.47 1.63 -0.60
C THR A 179 -9.43 2.72 -0.39
N ILE A 180 -9.81 3.85 0.23
CA ILE A 180 -8.91 4.91 0.68
C ILE A 180 -9.19 5.16 2.16
N TYR A 181 -8.34 4.65 3.03
CA TYR A 181 -8.53 4.72 4.47
C TYR A 181 -7.20 4.58 5.22
N PRO A 182 -6.93 5.39 6.27
CA PRO A 182 -5.61 5.42 6.88
C PRO A 182 -5.32 4.18 7.72
N ILE A 183 -4.05 3.79 7.76
CA ILE A 183 -3.55 2.77 8.68
C ILE A 183 -3.49 3.31 10.11
N GLN A 184 -3.54 2.41 11.09
CA GLN A 184 -3.31 2.81 12.48
C GLN A 184 -1.81 2.97 12.76
N LEU A 185 -1.41 4.15 13.24
CA LEU A 185 -0.11 4.36 13.84
C LEU A 185 -0.02 3.65 15.21
N PRO A 186 1.18 3.20 15.61
CA PRO A 186 1.38 2.61 16.94
C PRO A 186 1.12 3.67 18.01
N THR A 187 0.76 3.21 19.20
CA THR A 187 0.63 4.02 20.41
C THR A 187 1.92 3.96 21.23
N ILE A 188 2.05 4.86 22.21
CA ILE A 188 3.20 4.86 23.14
C ILE A 188 3.30 3.52 23.89
N VAL A 189 2.17 2.86 24.18
CA VAL A 189 2.14 1.55 24.83
C VAL A 189 2.65 0.46 23.89
N ASP A 190 2.41 0.61 22.58
CA ASP A 190 2.83 -0.40 21.60
C ASP A 190 4.36 -0.54 21.51
N LYS A 191 5.11 0.51 21.89
CA LYS A 191 6.59 0.49 21.97
C LYS A 191 7.13 -0.63 22.86
N TYR A 192 6.35 -1.06 23.84
CA TYR A 192 6.74 -2.08 24.82
C TYR A 192 6.36 -3.50 24.39
N PHE A 193 5.66 -3.69 23.27
CA PHE A 193 5.39 -5.03 22.76
C PHE A 193 6.65 -5.59 22.09
N ASP A 194 7.07 -6.78 22.55
CA ASP A 194 8.05 -7.56 21.83
C ASP A 194 7.42 -8.09 20.54
N LEU A 195 7.93 -7.59 19.42
CA LEU A 195 7.51 -8.03 18.09
C LEU A 195 8.33 -9.23 17.60
N SER A 196 9.28 -9.74 18.38
CA SER A 196 10.10 -10.89 17.99
C SER A 196 9.23 -12.11 17.69
N ASN A 197 9.51 -12.76 16.56
CA ASN A 197 8.80 -13.92 16.01
C ASN A 197 7.35 -13.65 15.57
N VAL A 198 6.84 -12.41 15.65
CA VAL A 198 5.52 -12.04 15.14
C VAL A 198 5.50 -12.16 13.62
N ILE A 199 4.44 -12.79 13.10
CA ILE A 199 4.15 -12.79 11.66
C ILE A 199 3.50 -11.46 11.31
N ALA A 200 4.10 -10.77 10.34
CA ALA A 200 3.68 -9.49 9.83
C ALA A 200 3.44 -9.58 8.32
N GLU A 201 2.71 -8.59 7.80
CA GLU A 201 2.43 -8.46 6.37
C GLU A 201 3.15 -7.23 5.81
N SER A 202 3.74 -7.38 4.63
CA SER A 202 4.22 -6.27 3.81
C SER A 202 3.54 -6.33 2.45
N VAL A 203 3.10 -5.19 1.94
CA VAL A 203 2.38 -5.10 0.66
C VAL A 203 2.89 -3.94 -0.15
N GLY A 204 2.81 -4.05 -1.47
CA GLY A 204 3.28 -3.00 -2.37
C GLY A 204 3.21 -3.43 -3.81
N TRP A 205 3.84 -2.61 -4.66
CA TRP A 205 3.99 -2.89 -6.08
C TRP A 205 5.42 -3.27 -6.35
N GLN A 206 5.64 -4.42 -6.99
CA GLN A 206 7.00 -4.79 -7.43
C GLN A 206 7.05 -5.05 -8.92
N HIS A 207 8.23 -4.86 -9.51
CA HIS A 207 8.51 -5.35 -10.86
C HIS A 207 8.45 -6.89 -10.87
N SER A 208 7.63 -7.46 -11.74
CA SER A 208 7.61 -8.91 -11.95
C SER A 208 8.94 -9.37 -12.54
N ILE A 209 9.63 -10.26 -11.82
CA ILE A 209 10.91 -10.85 -12.23
C ILE A 209 10.74 -12.03 -13.20
N TYR A 210 9.51 -12.35 -13.65
CA TYR A 210 9.28 -13.37 -14.68
C TYR A 210 9.71 -12.84 -16.06
N SER A 211 11.01 -12.69 -16.24
CA SER A 211 11.68 -12.58 -17.53
C SER A 211 11.64 -13.95 -18.19
N ASN A 212 10.70 -14.15 -19.12
CA ASN A 212 10.99 -15.05 -20.23
C ASN A 212 12.15 -14.40 -21.00
N SER A 213 13.31 -15.05 -20.88
CA SER A 213 14.53 -14.78 -21.66
C SER A 213 14.20 -14.34 -23.09
N ASN A 214 14.79 -13.21 -23.51
CA ASN A 214 14.87 -12.66 -24.88
C ASN A 214 13.90 -11.55 -25.30
N ARG A 215 13.09 -10.96 -24.42
CA ARG A 215 12.43 -9.67 -24.68
C ARG A 215 12.48 -8.83 -23.41
N GLY A 216 12.89 -7.57 -23.52
CA GLY A 216 13.25 -6.69 -22.40
C GLY A 216 12.28 -6.67 -21.20
N TYR A 217 12.80 -6.18 -20.07
CA TYR A 217 12.09 -6.04 -18.79
C TYR A 217 10.63 -5.60 -18.98
N SER A 218 9.68 -6.46 -18.60
CA SER A 218 8.27 -6.07 -18.54
C SER A 218 8.11 -4.95 -17.50
N THR A 219 7.53 -3.83 -17.90
CA THR A 219 7.30 -2.64 -17.06
C THR A 219 6.06 -2.75 -16.17
N SER A 220 5.39 -3.91 -16.14
CA SER A 220 4.20 -4.10 -15.32
C SER A 220 4.59 -4.35 -13.86
N ASN A 221 4.54 -3.30 -13.05
CA ASN A 221 4.46 -3.44 -11.59
C ASN A 221 3.17 -4.17 -11.23
N THR A 222 3.26 -5.18 -10.39
CA THR A 222 2.11 -5.94 -9.89
C THR A 222 1.99 -5.80 -8.38
N PHE A 223 0.78 -5.49 -7.92
CA PHE A 223 0.44 -5.54 -6.50
C PHE A 223 0.67 -6.94 -5.93
N HIS A 224 1.23 -7.01 -4.73
CA HIS A 224 1.50 -8.27 -4.06
C HIS A 224 1.49 -8.11 -2.54
N LYS A 225 1.40 -9.25 -1.86
CA LYS A 225 1.44 -9.38 -0.41
C LYS A 225 2.51 -10.40 -0.03
N LYS A 226 3.36 -10.01 0.92
CA LYS A 226 4.40 -10.85 1.53
C LYS A 226 4.07 -11.08 3.00
N SER A 227 4.20 -12.34 3.43
CA SER A 227 4.18 -12.69 4.84
C SER A 227 5.62 -12.84 5.32
N VAL A 228 5.97 -12.12 6.38
CA VAL A 228 7.32 -12.08 6.93
C VAL A 228 7.29 -12.30 8.44
N GLN A 229 8.36 -12.83 9.00
CA GLN A 229 8.52 -12.95 10.45
C GLN A 229 9.50 -11.89 10.93
N ILE A 230 9.10 -11.14 11.95
CA ILE A 230 9.99 -10.19 12.63
C ILE A 230 11.01 -10.99 13.45
N MET A 231 12.29 -10.66 13.30
CA MET A 231 13.40 -11.29 14.00
C MET A 231 14.08 -10.32 14.96
N SER A 232 14.80 -10.84 15.95
CA SER A 232 15.55 -9.99 16.88
C SER A 232 16.65 -9.21 16.15
N ASN A 233 16.90 -7.98 16.63
CA ASN A 233 17.96 -7.14 16.08
C ASN A 233 19.35 -7.76 16.29
N GLU A 234 19.55 -8.54 17.35
CA GLU A 234 20.78 -9.32 17.57
C GLU A 234 21.03 -10.34 16.45
N LYS A 235 20.02 -11.16 16.12
CA LYS A 235 20.14 -12.14 15.04
C LYS A 235 20.36 -11.45 13.69
N CYS A 236 19.72 -10.30 13.49
CA CYS A 236 19.87 -9.50 12.28
C CYS A 236 21.26 -8.86 12.15
N SER A 237 21.79 -8.26 13.22
CA SER A 237 23.12 -7.63 13.22
C SER A 237 24.24 -8.63 12.96
N ASN A 238 24.03 -9.88 13.36
CA ASN A 238 24.99 -10.97 13.16
C ASN A 238 24.98 -11.56 11.74
N PHE A 239 24.09 -11.10 10.84
CA PHE A 239 23.99 -11.64 9.48
C PHE A 239 25.25 -11.37 8.65
N ASN A 240 25.77 -10.14 8.65
CA ASN A 240 27.08 -9.78 8.10
C ASN A 240 27.52 -8.38 8.59
N VAL A 241 28.72 -7.94 8.16
CA VAL A 241 29.31 -6.66 8.56
C VAL A 241 28.44 -5.44 8.26
N TYR A 242 27.67 -5.43 7.15
CA TYR A 242 26.79 -4.31 6.83
C TYR A 242 25.65 -4.18 7.85
N TYR A 243 25.01 -5.30 8.22
CA TYR A 243 23.96 -5.30 9.22
C TYR A 243 24.50 -4.96 10.61
N LYS A 244 25.71 -5.41 10.95
CA LYS A 244 26.36 -5.09 12.23
C LYS A 244 26.47 -3.58 12.49
N HIS A 245 26.70 -2.78 11.45
CA HIS A 245 26.81 -1.32 11.58
C HIS A 245 25.48 -0.57 11.45
N ALA A 246 24.48 -1.18 10.82
CA ALA A 246 23.22 -0.51 10.48
C ALA A 246 22.06 -0.85 11.44
N VAL A 247 22.09 -2.04 12.03
CA VAL A 247 21.00 -2.53 12.89
C VAL A 247 21.16 -1.95 14.30
N ASN A 248 20.15 -1.21 14.73
CA ASN A 248 20.05 -0.59 16.06
C ASN A 248 18.60 -0.75 16.60
N PRO A 249 18.29 -0.35 17.84
CA PRO A 249 16.93 -0.49 18.38
C PRO A 249 15.82 0.30 17.65
N GLU A 250 16.18 1.20 16.72
CA GLU A 250 15.26 2.01 15.93
C GLU A 250 14.91 1.39 14.56
N VAL A 251 15.37 0.17 14.29
CA VAL A 251 14.93 -0.63 13.13
C VAL A 251 14.26 -1.92 13.57
N LEU A 252 13.47 -2.48 12.66
CA LEU A 252 12.97 -3.85 12.72
C LEU A 252 13.59 -4.64 11.60
N CYS A 253 14.01 -5.87 11.91
CA CYS A 253 14.41 -6.82 10.89
C CYS A 253 13.33 -7.88 10.68
N THR A 254 13.14 -8.29 9.44
CA THR A 254 12.27 -9.42 9.10
C THR A 254 13.00 -10.43 8.25
N ILE A 255 12.48 -11.65 8.23
CA ILE A 255 12.86 -12.68 7.28
C ILE A 255 11.60 -13.24 6.64
N ASN A 256 11.67 -13.59 5.36
CA ASN A 256 10.54 -14.20 4.67
C ASN A 256 10.21 -15.57 5.28
N VAL A 257 8.93 -15.83 5.48
CA VAL A 257 8.42 -17.15 5.90
C VAL A 257 7.86 -17.98 4.74
N GLY A 258 7.81 -17.40 3.53
CA GLY A 258 7.22 -17.98 2.33
C GLY A 258 8.21 -18.67 1.39
N GLU A 259 7.85 -18.70 0.10
CA GLU A 259 8.58 -19.40 -0.96
C GLU A 259 9.99 -18.81 -1.22
N ILE A 260 10.84 -19.65 -1.81
CA ILE A 260 12.19 -19.25 -2.25
C ILE A 260 12.03 -18.11 -3.27
N ASN A 261 12.67 -16.96 -3.01
CA ASN A 261 12.67 -15.72 -3.82
C ASN A 261 11.48 -14.75 -3.64
N ASP A 262 10.71 -14.84 -2.56
CA ASP A 262 9.65 -13.86 -2.24
C ASP A 262 10.17 -12.60 -1.50
N GLY A 263 11.43 -12.21 -1.75
CA GLY A 263 12.07 -11.04 -1.11
C GLY A 263 11.55 -9.72 -1.68
N PRO A 264 11.69 -8.59 -0.96
CA PRO A 264 11.46 -7.27 -1.54
C PRO A 264 12.18 -7.08 -2.87
N CYS A 265 11.55 -6.40 -3.81
CA CYS A 265 12.16 -6.03 -5.09
C CYS A 265 11.89 -4.55 -5.44
N TYR A 266 12.39 -4.08 -6.58
CA TYR A 266 12.06 -2.76 -7.12
C TYR A 266 10.58 -2.45 -7.02
N GLY A 267 10.25 -1.31 -6.40
CA GLY A 267 8.88 -0.89 -6.12
C GLY A 267 8.45 -1.07 -4.65
N ASP A 268 9.08 -2.00 -3.93
CA ASP A 268 8.74 -2.27 -2.52
C ASP A 268 9.31 -1.25 -1.53
N ASN A 269 10.28 -0.43 -1.93
CA ASN A 269 10.83 0.57 -1.03
C ASN A 269 9.72 1.50 -0.52
N GLY A 270 9.67 1.71 0.80
CA GLY A 270 8.61 2.44 1.47
C GLY A 270 7.34 1.63 1.80
N SER A 271 7.27 0.35 1.44
CA SER A 271 6.16 -0.55 1.80
C SER A 271 5.97 -0.66 3.32
N PRO A 272 4.72 -0.71 3.81
CA PRO A 272 4.44 -0.83 5.23
C PRO A 272 4.73 -2.25 5.73
N LEU A 273 5.30 -2.35 6.93
CA LEU A 273 5.27 -3.56 7.75
C LEU A 273 4.11 -3.45 8.73
N MET A 274 3.21 -4.43 8.66
CA MET A 274 1.91 -4.36 9.32
C MET A 274 1.68 -5.56 10.22
N VAL A 275 1.14 -5.31 11.41
CA VAL A 275 0.73 -6.36 12.35
C VAL A 275 -0.75 -6.21 12.66
N GLU A 276 -1.50 -7.31 12.64
CA GLU A 276 -2.90 -7.31 13.03
C GLU A 276 -3.02 -7.46 14.56
N ASN A 277 -3.73 -6.53 15.19
CA ASN A 277 -4.03 -6.59 16.62
C ASN A 277 -5.42 -7.19 16.83
N HIS A 278 -5.47 -8.51 17.04
CA HIS A 278 -6.71 -9.26 17.29
C HIS A 278 -7.29 -9.06 18.70
N LYS A 279 -6.63 -8.30 19.60
CA LYS A 279 -7.10 -8.09 20.98
C LYS A 279 -8.08 -6.92 21.13
N ARG A 280 -8.34 -6.16 20.05
CA ARG A 280 -9.25 -5.00 20.06
C ARG A 280 -10.63 -5.37 19.51
N ILE A 281 -11.65 -4.60 19.89
CA ILE A 281 -13.07 -4.79 19.46
C ILE A 281 -13.19 -4.84 17.93
N TYR A 282 -12.32 -4.13 17.22
CA TYR A 282 -12.10 -4.28 15.79
C TYR A 282 -10.70 -4.85 15.58
N ASN A 283 -10.56 -5.87 14.75
CA ASN A 283 -9.25 -6.28 14.24
C ASN A 283 -8.66 -5.08 13.48
N VAL A 284 -7.70 -4.40 14.09
CA VAL A 284 -7.01 -3.25 13.50
C VAL A 284 -5.63 -3.65 13.04
N THR A 285 -5.24 -3.13 11.88
CA THR A 285 -3.88 -3.27 11.35
C THR A 285 -3.04 -2.08 11.79
N ILE A 286 -1.93 -2.35 12.48
CA ILE A 286 -1.00 -1.36 12.99
C ILE A 286 0.23 -1.31 12.08
N LEU A 287 0.66 -0.09 11.72
CA LEU A 287 1.91 0.16 11.01
C LEU A 287 3.09 0.09 11.99
N VAL A 288 3.89 -0.98 11.93
CA VAL A 288 5.05 -1.12 12.83
C VAL A 288 6.37 -0.73 12.16
N GLY A 289 6.43 -0.76 10.83
CA GLY A 289 7.64 -0.45 10.09
C GLY A 289 7.40 0.14 8.69
N ILE A 290 8.41 0.79 8.13
CA ILE A 290 8.48 1.21 6.72
C ILE A 290 9.73 0.62 6.09
N LEU A 291 9.58 -0.06 4.95
CA LEU A 291 10.69 -0.76 4.29
C LEU A 291 11.75 0.24 3.83
N SER A 292 12.97 0.09 4.35
CA SER A 292 14.11 0.95 4.03
C SER A 292 15.11 0.23 3.12
N TRP A 293 15.68 -0.90 3.55
CA TRP A 293 16.73 -1.56 2.78
C TRP A 293 16.91 -3.04 3.12
N SER A 294 17.74 -3.68 2.32
CA SER A 294 18.23 -5.05 2.51
C SER A 294 19.56 -5.19 1.75
N ALA A 295 20.43 -6.09 2.18
CA ALA A 295 21.72 -6.33 1.51
C ALA A 295 21.69 -7.62 0.68
N PRO A 296 22.46 -7.70 -0.41
CA PRO A 296 23.36 -6.67 -0.90
C PRO A 296 22.63 -5.62 -1.75
N LYS A 297 23.00 -4.33 -1.60
CA LYS A 297 22.38 -3.18 -2.27
C LYS A 297 22.44 -3.24 -3.81
N ASN A 298 23.31 -4.08 -4.36
CA ASN A 298 23.50 -4.23 -5.81
C ASN A 298 22.57 -5.26 -6.45
N LYS A 299 21.68 -5.89 -5.68
CA LYS A 299 20.70 -6.83 -6.22
C LYS A 299 19.30 -6.21 -6.23
N PRO A 300 18.59 -6.30 -7.36
CA PRO A 300 17.30 -5.64 -7.56
C PRO A 300 16.16 -6.25 -6.74
N CYS A 301 16.27 -7.55 -6.49
CA CYS A 301 15.35 -8.31 -5.65
C CYS A 301 16.13 -9.17 -4.68
N ILE A 302 15.54 -9.42 -3.51
CA ILE A 302 16.17 -10.14 -2.42
C ILE A 302 15.95 -11.65 -2.51
N TRP A 303 17.02 -12.39 -2.24
CA TRP A 303 17.02 -13.85 -2.24
C TRP A 303 16.54 -14.39 -0.89
N TYR A 304 16.06 -15.64 -0.90
CA TYR A 304 15.65 -16.35 0.29
C TYR A 304 16.70 -16.27 1.42
N GLY A 305 16.24 -16.08 2.66
CA GLY A 305 17.09 -16.10 3.86
C GLY A 305 17.81 -14.79 4.19
N THR A 306 17.63 -13.73 3.40
CA THR A 306 18.23 -12.42 3.67
C THR A 306 17.32 -11.56 4.56
N PRO A 307 17.82 -10.99 5.66
CA PRO A 307 17.04 -10.08 6.49
C PRO A 307 16.68 -8.78 5.75
N VAL A 308 15.45 -8.32 5.95
CA VAL A 308 14.94 -7.06 5.41
C VAL A 308 14.80 -6.06 6.56
N VAL A 309 15.26 -4.83 6.37
CA VAL A 309 15.31 -3.80 7.41
C VAL A 309 14.26 -2.73 7.17
N PHE A 310 13.45 -2.48 8.20
CA PHE A 310 12.39 -1.49 8.24
C PHE A 310 12.73 -0.42 9.28
N VAL A 311 12.42 0.85 9.00
CA VAL A 311 12.41 1.91 10.01
C VAL A 311 11.31 1.59 11.02
N ARG A 312 11.61 1.57 12.32
CA ARG A 312 10.66 1.25 13.39
C ARG A 312 9.80 2.47 13.73
N ILE A 313 8.49 2.37 13.57
CA ILE A 313 7.59 3.55 13.54
C ILE A 313 7.24 4.09 14.94
N ASP A 314 7.20 3.25 15.96
CA ASP A 314 6.94 3.68 17.35
C ASP A 314 7.95 4.73 17.84
N ASN A 315 9.22 4.61 17.48
CA ASN A 315 10.28 5.56 17.81
C ASN A 315 10.23 6.84 16.96
N LYS A 316 9.47 6.84 15.85
CA LYS A 316 9.33 8.00 14.95
C LYS A 316 8.03 8.77 15.17
N LEU A 317 7.15 8.30 16.04
CA LEU A 317 5.88 8.99 16.36
C LEU A 317 6.05 10.48 16.70
N PRO A 318 7.01 10.91 17.54
CA PRO A 318 7.17 12.34 17.84
C PRO A 318 7.42 13.17 16.59
N TRP A 319 8.32 12.72 15.71
CA TRP A 319 8.62 13.40 14.45
C TRP A 319 7.43 13.38 13.49
N ILE A 320 6.74 12.24 13.36
CA ILE A 320 5.56 12.11 12.50
C ILE A 320 4.48 13.10 12.95
N LEU A 321 4.12 13.10 14.23
CA LEU A 321 3.06 13.94 14.77
C LEU A 321 3.43 15.43 14.75
N ASP A 322 4.71 15.77 14.94
CA ASP A 322 5.16 17.16 14.88
C ASP A 322 5.01 17.76 13.47
N ASN A 323 5.20 16.95 12.44
CA ASN A 323 5.16 17.35 11.02
C ASN A 323 3.79 17.19 10.35
N THR A 324 2.75 16.78 11.09
CA THR A 324 1.42 16.47 10.55
C THR A 324 0.28 17.07 11.38
N LYS A 325 0.56 18.12 12.16
CA LYS A 325 -0.40 18.77 13.08
C LYS A 325 -1.64 19.34 12.39
N ASP A 326 -1.54 19.66 11.11
CA ASP A 326 -2.63 20.20 10.28
C ASP A 326 -3.57 19.11 9.71
N ALA A 327 -3.26 17.83 9.94
CA ALA A 327 -4.03 16.71 9.42
C ALA A 327 -5.12 16.21 10.38
N LEU A 328 -6.12 15.54 9.83
CA LEU A 328 -7.16 14.87 10.59
C LEU A 328 -6.81 13.40 10.82
N TYR A 329 -6.60 13.04 12.08
CA TYR A 329 -6.38 11.66 12.49
C TYR A 329 -7.69 10.96 12.88
N CYS A 330 -7.82 9.70 12.48
CA CYS A 330 -8.85 8.82 13.00
C CYS A 330 -8.63 8.50 14.49
N ARG A 331 -9.69 8.09 15.17
CA ARG A 331 -9.61 7.67 16.58
C ARG A 331 -8.84 6.35 16.70
N TYR A 332 -8.13 6.21 17.81
CA TYR A 332 -7.34 5.04 18.20
C TYR A 332 -8.11 4.05 19.06
#